data_AF-A0A0C3MB30-F1
#
_entry.id   AF-A0A0C3MB30-F1
#
_cell.length_a   1.000
_cell.length_b   1.000
_cell.length_c   1.000
_cell.angle_alpha   90.00
_cell.angle_beta   90.00
_cell.angle_gamma   90.00
#
_symmetry.space_group_name_H-M   'P 1'
#
loop_
_entity.id
_entity.type
_entity.pdbx_description
1 polymer ?
#
loop_
_entity_poly.entity_id
_entity_poly.type
_entity_poly.pdbx_seq_one_letter_code
_entity_poly.pdbx_strand_id
1 'polypeptide(L)'
;MNWTMQRQNIYLRKKAVDYAITYALTPNPQYRYFPLIDNNGGDCANFISQCLLAGGAPMKFSAEYPWWYNHNNTINVLDDTWSISWAVAHSLYYYLKVNQEKSSFGAKGLEVYNKNELDVGDLVFFEDNNNHIFHSAIITAFQNKEPLISHHTFNALNIPIKYSWKYYKIHFLKISL
;
A
#
# COMPACT_ATOMS: atom_id res chain seq x y z
N MET A 1 30.73 13.72 17.20
CA MET A 1 29.38 14.17 16.76
C MET A 1 29.07 13.45 15.46
N ASN A 2 28.27 12.38 15.52
CA ASN A 2 27.88 11.62 14.33
C ASN A 2 26.67 12.30 13.69
N TRP A 3 26.94 13.07 12.63
CA TRP A 3 25.90 13.61 11.75
C TRP A 3 25.46 12.50 10.80
N THR A 4 24.59 11.61 11.27
CA THR A 4 23.81 10.77 10.37
C THR A 4 22.86 11.72 9.64
N MET A 5 23.18 12.13 8.41
CA MET A 5 22.24 12.79 7.52
C MET A 5 21.01 11.86 7.40
N GLN A 6 19.96 12.13 8.16
CA GLN A 6 18.64 11.61 7.85
C GLN A 6 18.30 12.19 6.48
N ARG A 7 18.42 11.37 5.42
CA ARG A 7 17.85 11.72 4.12
C ARG A 7 16.39 12.08 4.41
N GLN A 8 15.99 13.30 4.07
CA GLN A 8 14.59 13.70 4.22
C GLN A 8 13.74 12.73 3.43
N ASN A 9 12.84 12.04 4.12
CA ASN A 9 11.85 11.19 3.49
C ASN A 9 10.91 12.08 2.69
N ILE A 10 11.00 12.01 1.36
CA ILE A 10 10.16 12.82 0.45
C ILE A 10 8.74 12.25 0.27
N TYR A 11 8.39 11.16 0.96
CA TYR A 11 7.04 10.61 0.96
C TYR A 11 6.02 11.61 1.51
N LEU A 12 5.10 12.05 0.65
CA LEU A 12 4.04 12.99 1.00
C LEU A 12 2.88 12.26 1.66
N ARG A 13 3.08 11.82 2.90
CA ARG A 13 2.13 11.06 3.73
C ARG A 13 0.71 11.61 3.66
N LYS A 14 0.56 12.93 3.85
CA LYS A 14 -0.75 13.59 3.80
C LYS A 14 -1.46 13.36 2.46
N LYS A 15 -0.76 13.43 1.33
CA LYS A 15 -1.38 13.21 0.01
C LYS A 15 -1.82 11.76 -0.20
N ALA A 16 -1.02 10.79 0.27
CA ALA A 16 -1.41 9.39 0.24
C ALA A 16 -2.68 9.14 1.07
N VAL A 17 -2.77 9.76 2.25
CA VAL A 17 -3.93 9.66 3.14
C VAL A 17 -5.14 10.40 2.58
N ASP A 18 -4.98 11.59 2.02
CA ASP A 18 -6.06 12.35 1.38
C ASP A 18 -6.65 11.54 0.20
N TYR A 19 -5.78 10.90 -0.61
CA TYR A 19 -6.21 10.00 -1.66
C TYR A 19 -6.99 8.81 -1.10
N ALA A 20 -6.46 8.17 -0.06
CA ALA A 20 -7.11 7.03 0.59
C ALA A 20 -8.49 7.42 1.12
N ILE A 21 -8.63 8.54 1.82
CA ILE A 21 -9.92 9.03 2.34
C ILE A 21 -10.91 9.31 1.21
N THR A 22 -10.43 9.89 0.11
CA THR A 22 -11.28 10.22 -1.05
C THR A 22 -11.85 8.97 -1.70
N TYR A 23 -11.02 7.94 -1.89
CA TYR A 23 -11.40 6.79 -2.69
C TYR A 23 -11.79 5.55 -1.90
N ALA A 24 -11.46 5.43 -0.60
CA ALA A 24 -11.67 4.24 0.23
C ALA A 24 -13.07 3.59 0.12
N LEU A 25 -14.11 4.39 -0.13
CA LEU A 25 -15.50 3.94 -0.25
C LEU A 25 -15.97 3.80 -1.71
N THR A 26 -15.25 4.36 -2.68
CA THR A 26 -15.61 4.40 -4.09
C THR A 26 -14.35 4.35 -4.95
N PRO A 27 -14.14 3.29 -5.74
CA PRO A 27 -12.94 3.14 -6.58
C PRO A 27 -12.69 4.36 -7.48
N ASN A 28 -11.41 4.73 -7.63
CA ASN A 28 -11.05 5.82 -8.54
C ASN A 28 -11.26 5.37 -10.00
N PRO A 29 -12.14 6.02 -10.77
CA PRO A 29 -12.44 5.63 -12.15
C PRO A 29 -11.25 5.81 -13.12
N GLN A 30 -10.18 6.49 -12.70
CA GLN A 30 -8.96 6.60 -13.50
C GLN A 30 -8.13 5.31 -13.52
N TYR A 31 -8.40 4.36 -12.63
CA TYR A 31 -7.68 3.10 -12.55
C TYR A 31 -8.63 1.93 -12.75
N ARG A 32 -8.11 0.83 -13.25
CA ARG A 32 -8.84 -0.43 -13.32
C ARG A 32 -9.19 -0.88 -11.91
N TYR A 33 -10.45 -1.21 -11.71
CA TYR A 33 -10.94 -1.78 -10.46
C TYR A 33 -10.95 -3.31 -10.52
N PHE A 34 -10.51 -3.95 -9.44
CA PHE A 34 -10.49 -5.41 -9.30
C PHE A 34 -11.54 -5.86 -8.29
N PRO A 35 -12.79 -6.17 -8.72
CA PRO A 35 -13.85 -6.57 -7.79
C PRO A 35 -13.49 -7.87 -7.08
N LEU A 36 -13.97 -8.00 -5.84
CA LEU A 36 -13.97 -9.27 -5.12
C LEU A 36 -14.99 -10.21 -5.77
N ILE A 37 -14.55 -11.41 -6.18
CA ILE A 37 -15.40 -12.44 -6.80
C ILE A 37 -15.19 -13.75 -6.02
N ASP A 38 -16.26 -14.31 -5.44
CA ASP A 38 -16.22 -15.58 -4.68
C ASP A 38 -15.14 -15.63 -3.58
N ASN A 39 -14.98 -14.53 -2.83
CA ASN A 39 -13.92 -14.32 -1.84
C ASN A 39 -12.49 -14.43 -2.40
N ASN A 40 -12.34 -14.34 -3.72
CA ASN A 40 -11.07 -14.35 -4.42
C ASN A 40 -10.85 -13.02 -5.16
N GLY A 41 -9.59 -12.62 -5.26
CA GLY A 41 -9.22 -11.30 -5.77
C GLY A 41 -9.43 -10.18 -4.74
N GLY A 42 -9.66 -8.97 -5.24
CA GLY A 42 -9.80 -7.76 -4.44
C GLY A 42 -8.84 -6.64 -4.86
N ASP A 43 -9.29 -5.41 -4.69
CA ASP A 43 -8.61 -4.20 -5.16
C ASP A 43 -7.58 -3.66 -4.15
N CYS A 44 -7.27 -4.40 -3.08
CA CYS A 44 -6.47 -3.89 -1.97
C CYS A 44 -5.11 -3.34 -2.40
N ALA A 45 -4.27 -4.15 -3.05
CA ALA A 45 -2.92 -3.73 -3.42
C ALA A 45 -2.93 -2.67 -4.52
N ASN A 46 -3.89 -2.74 -5.45
CA ASN A 46 -4.10 -1.71 -6.46
C ASN A 46 -4.40 -0.35 -5.80
N PHE A 47 -5.36 -0.31 -4.87
CA PHE A 47 -5.68 0.88 -4.09
C PHE A 47 -4.49 1.41 -3.29
N ILE A 48 -3.74 0.52 -2.62
CA ILE A 48 -2.54 0.93 -1.87
C ILE A 48 -1.46 1.48 -2.80
N SER A 49 -1.28 0.90 -3.98
CA SER A 49 -0.35 1.41 -4.97
C SER A 49 -0.76 2.80 -5.48
N GLN A 50 -2.06 3.04 -5.68
CA GLN A 50 -2.57 4.37 -6.01
C GLN A 50 -2.32 5.38 -4.88
N CYS A 51 -2.50 4.98 -3.61
CA CYS A 51 -2.17 5.82 -2.45
C CYS A 51 -0.68 6.18 -2.41
N LEU A 52 0.20 5.20 -2.62
CA LEU A 52 1.66 5.42 -2.67
C LEU A 52 2.03 6.38 -3.80
N LEU A 53 1.45 6.20 -5.00
CA LEU A 53 1.67 7.07 -6.14
C LEU A 53 1.21 8.51 -5.83
N ALA A 54 0.02 8.69 -5.25
CA ALA A 54 -0.48 9.99 -4.82
C ALA A 54 0.41 10.63 -3.74
N GLY A 55 1.04 9.80 -2.90
CA GLY A 55 2.08 10.17 -1.94
C GLY A 55 3.44 10.53 -2.56
N GLY A 56 3.56 10.51 -3.89
CA GLY A 56 4.76 10.90 -4.63
C GLY A 56 5.75 9.76 -4.89
N ALA A 57 5.37 8.50 -4.65
CA ALA A 57 6.22 7.37 -4.99
C ALA A 57 6.44 7.27 -6.50
N PRO A 58 7.69 7.30 -7.00
CA PRO A 58 7.94 7.16 -8.42
C PRO A 58 7.69 5.70 -8.84
N MET A 59 7.00 5.52 -9.98
CA MET A 59 6.89 4.21 -10.59
C MET A 59 8.26 3.69 -11.02
N LYS A 60 8.45 2.37 -10.92
CA LYS A 60 9.68 1.67 -11.27
C LYS A 60 9.42 0.66 -12.38
N PHE A 61 9.79 1.02 -13.60
CA PHE A 61 9.74 0.15 -14.78
C PHE A 61 11.04 -0.66 -14.88
N SER A 62 11.18 -1.69 -14.05
CA SER A 62 12.38 -2.51 -13.91
C SER A 62 12.09 -3.98 -14.19
N ALA A 63 13.06 -4.71 -14.73
CA ALA A 63 12.95 -6.16 -14.91
C ALA A 63 13.01 -6.94 -13.58
N GLU A 64 13.87 -6.52 -12.63
CA GLU A 64 14.07 -7.26 -11.36
C GLU A 64 12.95 -7.01 -10.34
N TYR A 65 12.66 -5.74 -10.03
CA TYR A 65 11.60 -5.35 -9.10
C TYR A 65 10.71 -4.25 -9.71
N PRO A 66 9.79 -4.60 -10.62
CA PRO A 66 8.85 -3.63 -11.17
C PRO A 66 7.89 -3.14 -10.09
N TRP A 67 7.38 -1.92 -10.23
CA TRP A 67 6.18 -1.41 -9.56
C TRP A 67 5.63 -0.26 -10.40
N TRP A 68 4.61 -0.52 -11.22
CA TRP A 68 4.11 0.45 -12.19
C TRP A 68 2.68 0.15 -12.63
N TYR A 69 2.02 1.19 -13.13
CA TYR A 69 0.72 1.15 -13.79
C TYR A 69 0.78 1.98 -15.07
N ASN A 70 0.16 1.53 -16.14
CA ASN A 70 0.20 2.18 -17.44
C ASN A 70 -1.21 2.22 -18.05
N HIS A 71 -1.67 3.42 -18.37
CA HIS A 71 -2.97 3.65 -19.03
C HIS A 71 -2.99 3.28 -20.52
N ASN A 72 -1.88 2.75 -21.05
CA ASN A 72 -1.71 2.38 -22.46
C ASN A 72 -2.07 3.48 -23.47
N ASN A 73 -2.01 4.75 -23.04
CA ASN A 73 -2.40 5.95 -23.80
C ASN A 73 -3.84 5.91 -24.33
N THR A 74 -4.76 5.19 -23.67
CA THR A 74 -6.19 5.24 -23.97
C THR A 74 -6.96 5.88 -22.82
N ILE A 75 -8.22 6.27 -23.07
CA ILE A 75 -9.15 6.69 -22.01
C ILE A 75 -9.82 5.48 -21.32
N ASN A 76 -9.65 4.29 -21.89
CA ASN A 76 -10.36 3.08 -21.47
C ASN A 76 -9.48 2.26 -20.53
N VAL A 77 -9.80 2.31 -19.23
CA VAL A 77 -9.06 1.59 -18.18
C VAL A 77 -9.04 0.06 -18.34
N LEU A 78 -9.88 -0.49 -19.23
CA LEU A 78 -9.86 -1.91 -19.56
C LEU A 78 -8.63 -2.32 -20.37
N ASP A 79 -8.01 -1.36 -21.07
CA ASP A 79 -6.80 -1.59 -21.84
C ASP A 79 -5.53 -1.41 -21.00
N ASP A 80 -5.64 -0.90 -19.77
CA ASP A 80 -4.51 -0.61 -18.90
C ASP A 80 -3.69 -1.87 -18.58
N THR A 81 -2.40 -1.66 -18.32
CA THR A 81 -1.47 -2.71 -17.88
C THR A 81 -0.76 -2.30 -16.61
N TRP A 82 -0.28 -3.28 -15.83
CA TRP A 82 0.40 -3.03 -14.55
C TRP A 82 1.37 -4.16 -14.22
N SER A 83 2.28 -3.89 -13.29
CA SER A 83 3.15 -4.94 -12.72
C SER A 83 2.43 -5.77 -11.67
N ILE A 84 2.84 -7.02 -11.44
CA ILE A 84 2.26 -7.89 -10.40
C ILE A 84 2.32 -7.21 -9.02
N SER A 85 3.44 -6.58 -8.68
CA SER A 85 3.64 -5.81 -7.45
C SER A 85 2.73 -4.59 -7.30
N TRP A 86 2.12 -4.09 -8.37
CA TRP A 86 1.15 -3.00 -8.28
C TRP A 86 -0.20 -3.51 -7.76
N ALA A 87 -0.63 -4.69 -8.19
CA ALA A 87 -1.99 -5.18 -7.97
C ALA A 87 -2.10 -6.41 -7.04
N VAL A 88 -0.98 -7.01 -6.62
CA VAL A 88 -0.98 -8.21 -5.75
C VAL A 88 -0.31 -7.89 -4.41
N ALA A 89 -1.02 -8.10 -3.30
CA ALA A 89 -0.59 -7.73 -1.95
C ALA A 89 0.76 -8.37 -1.57
N HIS A 90 0.93 -9.65 -1.88
CA HIS A 90 2.19 -10.37 -1.66
C HIS A 90 3.36 -9.70 -2.37
N SER A 91 3.24 -9.48 -3.67
CA SER A 91 4.30 -8.88 -4.47
C SER A 91 4.57 -7.43 -4.10
N LEU A 92 3.55 -6.65 -3.69
CA LEU A 92 3.72 -5.29 -3.19
C LEU A 92 4.54 -5.28 -1.89
N TYR A 93 4.20 -6.16 -0.94
CA TYR A 93 4.93 -6.29 0.33
C TYR A 93 6.42 -6.56 0.11
N TYR A 94 6.74 -7.55 -0.72
CA TYR A 94 8.14 -7.88 -1.03
C TYR A 94 8.85 -6.77 -1.80
N TYR A 95 8.18 -6.09 -2.73
CA TYR A 95 8.74 -4.92 -3.41
C TYR A 95 9.21 -3.85 -2.40
N LEU A 96 8.36 -3.50 -1.43
CA LEU A 96 8.67 -2.50 -0.41
C LEU A 96 9.83 -2.94 0.50
N LYS A 97 9.81 -4.20 0.95
CA LYS A 97 10.84 -4.79 1.82
C LYS A 97 12.20 -4.85 1.12
N VAL A 98 12.23 -5.34 -0.12
CA VAL A 98 13.47 -5.46 -0.90
C VAL A 98 14.04 -4.08 -1.22
N ASN A 99 13.19 -3.12 -1.61
CA ASN A 99 13.66 -1.75 -1.83
C ASN A 99 14.26 -1.15 -0.55
N GLN A 100 13.66 -1.42 0.61
CA GLN A 100 14.18 -0.95 1.91
C GLN A 100 15.55 -1.55 2.21
N GLU A 101 15.69 -2.87 2.07
CA GLU A 101 16.94 -3.60 2.31
C GLU A 101 18.06 -3.11 1.38
N LYS A 102 17.76 -2.99 0.09
CA LYS A 102 18.71 -2.53 -0.93
C LYS A 102 18.93 -1.01 -0.94
N SER A 103 18.23 -0.26 -0.08
CA SER A 103 18.20 1.22 -0.13
C SER A 103 17.94 1.77 -1.54
N SER A 104 17.05 1.09 -2.28
CA SER A 104 16.73 1.42 -3.68
C SER A 104 15.93 2.71 -3.78
N PHE A 105 16.00 3.34 -4.95
CA PHE A 105 15.10 4.45 -5.31
C PHE A 105 13.65 3.97 -5.42
N GLY A 106 12.72 4.80 -4.92
CA GLY A 106 11.27 4.51 -4.93
C GLY A 106 10.73 4.14 -3.55
N ALA A 107 9.50 3.62 -3.52
CA ALA A 107 8.84 3.26 -2.27
C ALA A 107 9.55 2.12 -1.54
N LYS A 108 9.74 2.33 -0.25
CA LYS A 108 10.43 1.45 0.70
C LYS A 108 9.53 1.22 1.91
N GLY A 109 9.59 0.02 2.47
CA GLY A 109 8.86 -0.35 3.68
C GLY A 109 9.80 -0.90 4.74
N LEU A 110 10.00 -0.13 5.81
CA LEU A 110 10.66 -0.60 7.02
C LEU A 110 9.64 -1.32 7.89
N GLU A 111 9.86 -2.61 8.15
CA GLU A 111 8.99 -3.37 9.04
C GLU A 111 9.24 -2.98 10.50
N VAL A 112 8.17 -2.65 11.22
CA VAL A 112 8.21 -2.29 12.63
C VAL A 112 7.27 -3.19 13.43
N TYR A 113 7.62 -3.44 14.68
CA TYR A 113 6.86 -4.35 15.54
C TYR A 113 6.08 -3.61 16.63
N ASN A 114 6.41 -2.33 16.88
CA ASN A 114 5.69 -1.50 17.82
C ASN A 114 4.79 -0.53 17.06
N LYS A 115 3.47 -0.67 17.25
CA LYS A 115 2.48 0.20 16.61
C LYS A 115 2.63 1.68 16.95
N ASN A 116 3.27 2.01 18.07
CA ASN A 116 3.55 3.40 18.46
C ASN A 116 4.59 4.07 17.54
N GLU A 117 5.30 3.29 16.73
CA GLU A 117 6.20 3.82 15.71
C GLU A 117 5.43 4.23 14.45
N LEU A 118 4.16 3.88 14.29
CA LEU A 118 3.40 4.10 13.06
C LEU A 118 2.86 5.52 12.94
N ASP A 119 2.78 5.99 11.71
CA ASP A 119 2.14 7.25 11.33
C ASP A 119 1.06 6.99 10.28
N VAL A 120 0.18 7.97 10.07
CA VAL A 120 -0.74 7.94 8.92
C VAL A 120 0.08 7.90 7.62
N GLY A 121 -0.44 7.14 6.65
CA GLY A 121 0.24 6.84 5.40
C GLY A 121 1.21 5.66 5.48
N ASP A 122 1.45 5.07 6.67
CA ASP A 122 2.10 3.77 6.79
C ASP A 122 1.12 2.64 6.42
N LEU A 123 1.66 1.45 6.12
CA LEU A 123 0.89 0.34 5.59
C LEU A 123 0.78 -0.81 6.57
N VAL A 124 -0.30 -1.57 6.41
CA VAL A 124 -0.57 -2.81 7.12
C VAL A 124 -0.75 -3.92 6.09
N PHE A 125 -0.06 -5.04 6.29
CA PHE A 125 -0.21 -6.24 5.48
C PHE A 125 -0.67 -7.41 6.36
N PHE A 126 -1.51 -8.27 5.80
CA PHE A 126 -2.11 -9.40 6.49
C PHE A 126 -1.59 -10.70 5.90
N GLU A 127 -1.13 -11.60 6.77
CA GLU A 127 -0.58 -12.91 6.43
C GLU A 127 -1.54 -14.02 6.89
N ASP A 128 -1.73 -15.03 6.05
CA ASP A 128 -2.47 -16.24 6.39
C ASP A 128 -1.57 -17.28 7.10
N ASN A 129 -2.14 -18.44 7.44
CA ASN A 129 -1.40 -19.52 8.10
C ASN A 129 -0.44 -20.29 7.18
N ASN A 130 -0.39 -19.96 5.89
CA ASN A 130 0.52 -20.53 4.89
C ASN A 130 1.70 -19.58 4.59
N ASN A 131 1.89 -18.53 5.40
CA ASN A 131 2.87 -17.46 5.20
C ASN A 131 2.62 -16.66 3.91
N HIS A 132 1.37 -16.60 3.45
CA HIS A 132 0.99 -15.79 2.29
C HIS A 132 0.41 -14.46 2.72
N ILE A 133 1.08 -13.37 2.33
CA ILE A 133 0.53 -12.01 2.41
C ILE A 133 -0.64 -11.88 1.43
N PHE A 134 -1.87 -11.84 1.94
CA PHE A 134 -3.08 -11.91 1.12
C PHE A 134 -3.83 -10.57 1.03
N HIS A 135 -3.60 -9.64 1.97
CA HIS A 135 -4.30 -8.35 2.00
C HIS A 135 -3.40 -7.21 2.41
N SER A 136 -3.76 -6.00 1.97
CA SER A 136 -3.03 -4.76 2.26
C SER A 136 -3.98 -3.61 2.59
N ALA A 137 -3.55 -2.71 3.47
CA ALA A 137 -4.30 -1.55 3.90
C ALA A 137 -3.37 -0.38 4.24
N ILE A 138 -3.91 0.85 4.24
CA ILE A 138 -3.19 2.08 4.62
C ILE A 138 -3.77 2.62 5.92
N ILE A 139 -2.90 3.07 6.82
CA ILE A 139 -3.30 3.73 8.07
C ILE A 139 -3.73 5.16 7.73
N THR A 140 -5.01 5.46 7.94
CA THR A 140 -5.60 6.78 7.59
C THR A 140 -5.93 7.62 8.81
N ALA A 141 -6.04 7.01 9.98
CA ALA A 141 -6.28 7.72 11.24
C ALA A 141 -5.78 6.91 12.44
N PHE A 142 -5.84 7.51 13.62
CA PHE A 142 -5.65 6.85 14.89
C PHE A 142 -6.81 7.17 15.83
N GLN A 143 -7.22 6.19 16.64
CA GLN A 143 -8.14 6.38 17.75
C GLN A 143 -7.52 5.78 19.01
N ASN A 144 -7.31 6.58 20.06
CA ASN A 144 -6.67 6.12 21.30
C ASN A 144 -5.31 5.43 21.07
N LYS A 145 -4.49 5.95 20.14
CA LYS A 145 -3.21 5.37 19.68
C LYS A 145 -3.34 4.02 18.94
N GLU A 146 -4.54 3.55 18.67
CA GLU A 146 -4.77 2.40 17.78
C GLU A 146 -4.89 2.89 16.33
N PRO A 147 -4.18 2.27 15.37
CA PRO A 147 -4.30 2.61 13.97
C PRO A 147 -5.67 2.20 13.42
N LEU A 148 -6.27 3.11 12.65
CA LEU A 148 -7.44 2.86 11.82
C LEU A 148 -7.00 2.78 10.36
N ILE A 149 -7.51 1.77 9.65
CA ILE A 149 -7.08 1.43 8.30
C ILE A 149 -8.18 1.65 7.27
N SER A 150 -7.75 1.86 6.03
CA SER A 150 -8.63 1.93 4.85
C SER A 150 -8.12 1.01 3.74
N HIS A 151 -9.02 0.39 2.98
CA HIS A 151 -8.70 -0.53 1.87
C HIS A 151 -9.90 -0.81 0.94
N HIS A 152 -9.67 -1.35 -0.26
CA HIS A 152 -10.69 -1.54 -1.31
C HIS A 152 -11.20 -2.97 -1.57
N THR A 153 -10.98 -3.95 -0.70
CA THR A 153 -11.57 -5.29 -0.96
C THR A 153 -13.09 -5.32 -0.70
N PHE A 154 -13.55 -4.62 0.35
CA PHE A 154 -14.97 -4.41 0.64
C PHE A 154 -15.29 -2.92 0.89
N ASN A 155 -14.40 -2.02 0.44
CA ASN A 155 -14.53 -0.57 0.57
C ASN A 155 -14.67 -0.09 2.03
N ALA A 156 -13.54 0.04 2.72
CA ALA A 156 -13.49 0.39 4.12
C ALA A 156 -12.70 1.69 4.34
N LEU A 157 -13.26 2.59 5.15
CA LEU A 157 -12.64 3.84 5.57
C LEU A 157 -12.55 3.90 7.09
N ASN A 158 -11.34 4.13 7.62
CA ASN A 158 -11.07 4.32 9.05
C ASN A 158 -11.63 3.22 9.96
N ILE A 159 -11.53 1.96 9.55
CA ILE A 159 -11.96 0.84 10.39
C ILE A 159 -10.84 0.39 11.33
N PRO A 160 -11.15 -0.04 12.56
CA PRO A 160 -10.21 -0.81 13.37
C PRO A 160 -9.73 -2.06 12.64
N ILE A 161 -8.42 -2.36 12.74
CA ILE A 161 -7.79 -3.52 12.09
C ILE A 161 -8.55 -4.84 12.33
N LYS A 162 -9.04 -5.06 13.56
CA LYS A 162 -9.79 -6.27 13.95
C LYS A 162 -11.11 -6.48 13.20
N TYR A 163 -11.63 -5.46 12.51
CA TYR A 163 -12.84 -5.53 11.70
C TYR A 163 -12.55 -5.66 10.20
N SER A 164 -11.28 -5.82 9.82
CA SER A 164 -10.89 -6.16 8.46
C SER A 164 -10.98 -7.68 8.24
N TRP A 165 -9.96 -8.30 7.65
CA TRP A 165 -9.91 -9.74 7.42
C TRP A 165 -9.47 -10.52 8.65
N LYS A 166 -9.85 -11.80 8.73
CA LYS A 166 -9.22 -12.74 9.66
C LYS A 166 -7.80 -13.02 9.17
N TYR A 167 -6.82 -12.90 10.05
CA TYR A 167 -5.40 -13.08 9.74
C TYR A 167 -4.72 -14.01 10.75
N TYR A 168 -3.61 -14.60 10.33
CA TYR A 168 -2.69 -15.30 11.22
C TYR A 168 -1.68 -14.31 11.82
N LYS A 169 -1.12 -13.44 10.99
CA LYS A 169 -0.14 -12.42 11.39
C LYS A 169 -0.37 -11.09 10.65
N ILE A 170 0.06 -10.00 11.30
CA ILE A 170 0.07 -8.65 10.72
C ILE A 170 1.51 -8.15 10.62
N HIS A 171 1.77 -7.41 9.54
CA HIS A 171 3.01 -6.71 9.31
C HIS A 171 2.73 -5.21 9.17
N PHE A 172 3.47 -4.41 9.92
CA PHE A 172 3.42 -2.95 9.82
C PHE A 172 4.64 -2.45 9.06
N LEU A 173 4.43 -1.70 7.98
CA LEU A 173 5.50 -1.11 7.18
C LEU A 173 5.47 0.42 7.30
N LYS A 174 6.53 1.00 7.88
CA LYS A 174 6.80 2.42 7.78
C LYS A 174 7.28 2.77 6.38
N ILE A 175 6.58 3.69 5.73
CA ILE A 175 6.85 4.05 4.34
C ILE A 175 7.83 5.21 4.22
N SER A 176 8.78 5.04 3.31
CA SER A 176 9.70 6.09 2.88
C SER A 176 10.01 6.03 1.39
N LEU A 177 10.53 7.14 0.86
CA LEU A 177 11.06 7.29 -0.50
C LEU A 177 12.57 7.53 -0.49
#